data_AF-A0A7U3Y389-F1
#
_entry.id   AF-A0A7U3Y389-F1
#
_cell.length_a   1.000
_cell.length_b   1.000
_cell.length_c   1.000
_cell.angle_alpha   90.00
_cell.angle_beta   90.00
_cell.angle_gamma   90.00
#
_symmetry.space_group_name_H-M   'P 1'
#
loop_
_entity.id
_entity.type
_entity.pdbx_description
1 polymer ?
#
loop_
_entity_poly.entity_id
_entity_poly.type
_entity_poly.pdbx_seq_one_letter_code
_entity_poly.pdbx_strand_id
1 'polypeptide(L)' 'MLVLYVGFMLLVGYNKEFLMSSFSGGVTTWGIPLGLGIIVLSFLLCGVYSYIANNTLDQLSEEALKEVEAITHEKGLH' A
#
# COMPACT_ATOMS: atom_id res chain seq x y z
N MET A 1 3.40 -6.24 2.18
CA MET A 1 2.97 -6.05 3.58
C MET A 1 3.23 -7.26 4.46
N LEU A 2 2.84 -8.48 4.06
CA LEU A 2 2.99 -9.68 4.89
C LEU A 2 4.43 -9.93 5.37
N VAL A 3 5.42 -9.86 4.48
CA VAL A 3 6.84 -10.03 4.84
C VAL A 3 7.31 -8.94 5.81
N LEU A 4 6.96 -7.68 5.58
CA LEU A 4 7.31 -6.57 6.47
C LEU A 4 6.64 -6.71 7.84
N TYR A 5 5.37 -7.11 7.86
CA TYR A 5 4.61 -7.34 9.08
C TYR A 5 5.19 -8.47 9.92
N VAL A 6 5.38 -9.65 9.32
CA VAL A 6 5.93 -10.82 10.02
C VAL A 6 7.38 -10.55 10.43
N GLY A 7 8.19 -9.95 9.56
CA GLY A 7 9.57 -9.60 9.86
C GLY A 7 9.68 -8.61 11.03
N PHE A 8 8.83 -7.58 11.07
CA PHE A 8 8.79 -6.64 12.18
C PHE A 8 8.30 -7.31 13.48
N MET A 9 7.24 -8.12 13.42
CA MET A 9 6.74 -8.86 14.58
C MET A 9 7.79 -9.81 15.16
N LEU A 10 8.54 -10.51 14.29
CA LEU A 10 9.66 -11.36 14.72
C LEU A 10 10.80 -10.53 15.32
N LEU A 11 11.14 -9.38 14.74
CA LEU A 11 12.17 -8.49 15.29
C LEU A 11 11.77 -7.98 16.68
N VAL A 12 10.52 -7.59 16.88
CA VAL A 12 9.97 -7.17 18.18
C VAL A 12 9.98 -8.32 19.18
N GLY A 13 9.62 -9.53 18.76
CA GLY A 13 9.55 -10.71 19.62
C GLY A 13 10.92 -11.25 20.04
N TYR A 14 11.89 -11.30 19.12
CA TYR A 14 13.19 -11.95 19.35
C TYR A 14 14.32 -10.98 19.65
N ASN A 15 14.29 -9.75 19.13
CA ASN A 15 15.41 -8.79 19.24
C ASN A 15 14.95 -7.40 19.72
N LYS A 16 14.21 -7.40 20.82
CA LYS A 16 13.76 -6.18 21.52
C LYS A 16 14.92 -5.29 22.01
N GLU A 17 16.08 -5.86 22.32
CA GLU A 17 17.26 -5.11 22.78
C GLU A 17 17.81 -4.22 21.68
N PHE A 18 17.81 -4.69 20.43
CA PHE A 18 18.15 -3.85 19.28
C PHE A 18 17.21 -2.66 19.14
N LEU A 19 15.90 -2.88 19.30
CA LEU A 19 14.90 -1.81 19.24
C LEU A 19 14.99 -0.81 20.41
N MET A 20 15.47 -1.26 21.57
CA MET A 20 15.70 -0.42 22.75
C MET A 20 17.08 0.26 22.75
N SER A 21 18.00 -0.16 21.88
CA SER A 21 19.31 0.46 21.79
C SER A 21 19.18 1.93 21.40
N SER A 22 19.78 2.80 22.20
CA SER A 22 19.81 4.23 21.94
C SER A 22 20.63 4.52 20.69
N PHE A 23 20.05 5.25 19.75
CA PHE A 23 20.69 5.58 18.47
C PHE A 23 21.95 6.45 18.65
N SER A 24 22.01 7.26 19.71
CA SER A 24 23.16 8.11 20.05
C SER A 24 23.04 8.63 21.49
N GLY A 25 22.99 7.75 22.49
CA GLY A 25 22.99 8.12 23.92
C GLY A 25 21.78 8.94 24.43
N GLY A 26 20.81 9.27 23.55
CA GLY A 26 19.57 9.98 23.88
C GLY A 26 18.35 9.07 23.97
N VAL A 27 17.18 9.69 24.15
CA VAL A 27 15.87 9.02 24.32
C VAL A 27 15.33 8.36 23.04
N THR A 28 15.91 8.69 21.88
CA THR A 28 15.51 8.10 20.59
C THR A 28 16.14 6.73 20.42
N THR A 29 15.31 5.70 20.47
CA THR A 29 15.73 4.32 20.22
C THR A 29 15.63 3.98 18.73
N TRP A 30 16.35 2.95 18.29
CA TRP A 30 16.29 2.45 16.90
C TRP A 30 14.88 2.02 16.46
N GLY A 31 13.97 1.74 17.40
CA GLY A 31 12.58 1.41 17.09
C GLY A 31 11.79 2.54 16.41
N ILE A 32 12.05 3.81 16.74
CA ILE A 32 11.34 4.96 16.15
C ILE A 32 11.60 5.09 14.64
N PRO A 33 12.86 5.22 14.17
CA PRO A 33 13.14 5.35 12.74
C PRO A 33 12.73 4.09 11.97
N LEU A 34 12.87 2.90 12.57
CA LEU A 34 12.44 1.65 11.94
C LEU A 34 10.92 1.61 11.74
N GLY A 35 10.14 1.95 12.77
CA GLY A 35 8.68 2.03 12.68
C GLY A 35 8.21 3.07 11.67
N LEU A 36 8.85 4.25 11.68
CA LEU A 36 8.56 5.31 10.70
C LEU A 36 8.84 4.85 9.26
N GLY A 37 9.95 4.14 9.05
CA GLY A 37 10.30 3.54 7.76
C GLY A 37 9.24 2.56 7.27
N ILE A 38 8.72 1.70 8.15
CA ILE A 38 7.65 0.75 7.82
C ILE A 38 6.36 1.47 7.43
N ILE A 39 5.99 2.54 8.13
CA ILE A 39 4.80 3.34 7.79
C ILE A 39 4.93 3.91 6.38
N VAL A 40 6.05 4.56 6.07
CA VAL A 40 6.31 5.14 4.74
C VAL A 40 6.28 4.04 3.65
N LEU A 41 6.95 2.91 3.89
CA LEU A 41 6.92 1.75 3.00
C LEU A 41 5.51 1.18 2.80
N SER A 42 4.68 1.21 3.83
CA SER A 42 3.29 0.75 3.76
C SER A 42 2.45 1.62 2.84
N PHE A 43 2.56 2.94 2.96
CA PHE A 43 1.90 3.88 2.05
C PHE A 43 2.40 3.73 0.62
N LEU A 44 3.72 3.63 0.42
CA LEU A 44 4.30 3.46 -0.92
C LEU A 44 3.82 2.19 -1.60
N LEU A 45 3.90 1.04 -0.91
CA LEU A 45 3.49 -0.24 -1.48
C LEU A 45 1.98 -0.27 -1.72
N CYS A 46 1.17 0.27 -0.81
CA CYS A 46 -0.27 0.38 -1.01
C CYS A 46 -0.60 1.27 -2.21
N GLY A 47 0.04 2.44 -2.33
CA GLY A 47 -0.16 3.38 -3.42
C GLY A 47 0.25 2.80 -4.77
N VAL A 48 1.44 2.22 -4.87
CA VAL A 48 1.94 1.58 -6.10
C VAL A 48 1.06 0.41 -6.50
N TYR A 49 0.71 -0.45 -5.54
CA TYR A 49 -0.17 -1.59 -5.80
C TYR A 49 -1.56 -1.14 -6.29
N SER A 50 -2.16 -0.17 -5.60
CA SER A 50 -3.45 0.41 -5.97
C SER A 50 -3.39 1.05 -7.35
N TYR A 51 -2.35 1.82 -7.67
CA TYR A 51 -2.16 2.42 -8.99
C TYR A 51 -2.12 1.38 -10.11
N ILE A 52 -1.33 0.33 -9.95
CA ILE A 52 -1.21 -0.74 -10.95
C ILE A 52 -2.54 -1.48 -11.12
N ALA A 53 -3.21 -1.82 -10.02
CA ALA A 53 -4.49 -2.54 -10.04
C ALA A 53 -5.61 -1.68 -10.67
N ASN A 54 -5.70 -0.41 -10.29
CA ASN A 54 -6.73 0.50 -10.79
C ASN A 54 -6.58 0.79 -12.28
N ASN A 55 -5.34 0.89 -12.79
CA ASN A 55 -5.12 1.10 -14.22
C ASN A 55 -5.69 -0.04 -15.10
N THR A 56 -5.79 -1.27 -14.56
CA THR A 56 -6.43 -2.39 -15.26
C THR A 56 -7.96 -2.28 -15.19
N LEU A 57 -8.48 -1.87 -14.05
CA LEU A 57 -9.93 -1.76 -13.81
C LEU A 57 -10.54 -0.57 -14.57
N ASP A 58 -9.80 0.53 -14.70
CA ASP A 58 -10.22 1.73 -15.42
C ASP A 58 -10.45 1.45 -16.91
N GLN A 59 -9.59 0.62 -17.54
CA GLN A 59 -9.76 0.22 -18.94
C GLN A 59 -11.06 -0.57 -19.16
N LEU A 60 -11.30 -1.57 -18.31
CA LEU A 60 -12.52 -2.39 -18.35
C LEU A 60 -13.78 -1.54 -18.10
N SER A 61 -13.68 -0.56 -17.19
CA SER A 61 -14.78 0.34 -16.86
C SER A 61 -15.11 1.29 -18.03
N GLU A 62 -14.09 1.79 -18.73
CA GLU A 62 -14.27 2.63 -19.92
C GLU A 62 -14.91 1.86 -21.07
N GLU A 63 -14.52 0.61 -21.29
CA GLU A 63 -15.09 -0.24 -22.33
C GLU A 63 -16.57 -0.57 -22.03
N ALA A 64 -16.88 -0.91 -20.78
CA ALA A 64 -18.26 -1.13 -20.34
C ALA A 64 -19.13 0.14 -20.51
N LEU A 65 -18.60 1.33 -20.22
CA LEU A 65 -19.32 2.59 -20.43
C LEU A 65 -19.59 2.85 -21.92
N LYS A 66 -18.61 2.59 -22.80
CA LYS A 66 -18.80 2.71 -24.26
C LYS A 66 -19.85 1.75 -24.79
N GLU A 67 -19.88 0.52 -24.30
CA GLU A 67 -20.89 -0.47 -24.71
C GLU A 67 -22.30 -0.05 -24.28
N VAL A 68 -22.47 0.44 -23.04
CA VAL A 68 -23.75 0.96 -22.55
C VAL A 68 -24.19 2.21 -23.31
N GLU A 69 -23.27 3.12 -23.64
CA GLU A 69 -23.56 4.31 -24.43
C GLU A 69 -23.99 3.93 -25.86
N ALA A 70 -23.30 2.99 -26.50
CA ALA A 70 -23.67 2.49 -27.82
C ALA A 70 -25.09 1.89 -27.83
N ILE A 71 -25.42 1.04 -26.84
CA ILE A 71 -26.77 0.46 -26.70
C ILE A 71 -27.83 1.54 -26.47
N THR A 72 -27.52 2.56 -25.67
CA THR A 72 -28.44 3.66 -25.35
C THR A 72 -28.67 4.56 -26.57
N HIS A 73 -27.61 4.84 -27.33
CA HIS A 73 -27.70 5.61 -28.58
C HIS A 73 -28.47 4.86 -29.67
N GLU A 74 -28.33 3.53 -29.74
CA GLU A 74 -29.09 2.68 -30.67
C GLU A 74 -30.59 2.63 -30.28
N LYS A 75 -30.90 2.60 -28.98
CA LYS A 75 -32.29 2.65 -28.48
C LYS A 75 -32.96 4.02 -28.55
N GLY A 76 -32.18 5.11 -28.52
CA GLY A 76 -32.68 6.49 -28.58
C GLY A 76 -33.02 7.01 -29.99
N LEU A 77 -32.80 6.20 -31.03
CA LEU A 77 -33.19 6.51 -32.41
C LEU A 77 -34.63 6.07 -32.76
N HIS A 78 -35.44 5.70 -31.76
CA HIS A 78 -36.86 5.39 -31.89
C HIS A 78 -37.73 6.30 -31.02
#